data_AF-A0A2T6CZW8-F1
#
_entry.id   AF-A0A2T6CZW8-F1
#
_cell.length_a   1.000
_cell.length_b   1.000
_cell.length_c   1.000
_cell.angle_alpha   90.00
_cell.angle_beta   90.00
_cell.angle_gamma   90.00
#
_symmetry.space_group_name_H-M   'P 1'
#
loop_
_entity.id
_entity.type
_entity.pdbx_description
1 polymer ?
#
loop_
_entity_poly.entity_id
_entity_poly.type
_entity_poly.pdbx_seq_one_letter_code
_entity_poly.pdbx_strand_id
1 'polypeptide(L)'
;MNQLRVAPTQSRPFPAARPGWAGLLLTLGSERGLLLFAYVLLGVTLSLSHGHFSAPALLLLLLATAALAGAAAKHVGMAGRHAAPRAGAAGALESLGAVGVIVGLLAGTVDVAVDGAGKYGQSATFGQVFIVTQVLFAGVVGAVFLRPGTSWRVQRAVLLSGVVLALAQQVGMIVTSPRPLIDVYAMFQQSSANLLHGINPYTTLVPDPWHGRQNYGYALAGYAYPPAGLYPQALGYLLAGDIRYAHLAAEAFAAACLYALVAPARRTFAALLVLLLLFNPVALFVLEQAWNEPLLLAAAGAFCLVRVRWPASRGVAVMLGLFLSLKQYLVYFAALYFAPRRRWRLLPLTAAVVLLTWLPFLIWDWRSAFENGLWFQLRTPYRADSLNIAAALHRWWGYTPPAWVALLGGGLTALATGWWFRAGTTAHWLYASILSTLVIFLTGNLAFCNYYYFVAGMVLFLLALRVQENTEAATPASSRGD
;
A
#
# COMPACT_ATOMS: atom_id res chain seq x y z
N MET A 1 -13.40 38.38 -49.22
CA MET A 1 -12.05 38.00 -48.75
C MET A 1 -12.20 37.05 -47.56
N ASN A 2 -12.28 35.75 -47.82
CA ASN A 2 -12.35 34.70 -46.80
C ASN A 2 -10.93 34.17 -46.54
N GLN A 3 -10.34 34.47 -45.38
CA GLN A 3 -9.07 33.87 -44.98
C GLN A 3 -9.28 32.45 -44.47
N LEU A 4 -8.86 31.47 -45.27
CA LEU A 4 -8.71 30.08 -44.89
C LEU A 4 -7.66 29.96 -43.77
N ARG A 5 -8.12 29.71 -42.54
CA ARG A 5 -7.24 29.29 -41.43
C ARG A 5 -6.75 27.88 -41.70
N VAL A 6 -5.52 27.75 -42.17
CA VAL A 6 -4.79 26.48 -42.24
C VAL A 6 -4.57 25.99 -40.80
N ALA A 7 -5.19 24.88 -40.45
CA ALA A 7 -4.97 24.24 -39.15
C ALA A 7 -3.49 23.84 -39.04
N PRO A 8 -2.79 24.17 -37.92
CA PRO A 8 -1.40 23.79 -37.75
C PRO A 8 -1.29 22.27 -37.79
N THR A 9 -0.56 21.77 -38.78
CA THR A 9 -0.13 20.37 -38.87
C THR A 9 0.58 20.02 -37.56
N GLN A 10 -0.08 19.25 -36.70
CA GLN A 10 0.54 18.65 -35.52
C GLN A 10 1.69 17.76 -36.01
N SER A 11 2.92 18.28 -35.88
CA SER A 11 4.12 17.50 -36.13
C SER A 11 4.07 16.25 -35.24
N ARG A 12 4.09 15.07 -35.86
CA ARG A 12 4.13 13.82 -35.10
C ARG A 12 5.39 13.87 -34.23
N PRO A 13 5.27 13.74 -32.89
CA PRO A 13 6.43 13.77 -32.02
C PRO A 13 7.38 12.63 -32.44
N PHE A 14 8.64 12.98 -32.68
CA PHE A 14 9.69 12.00 -32.96
C PHE A 14 9.71 10.94 -31.84
N PRO A 15 9.89 9.65 -32.18
CA PRO A 15 9.98 8.60 -31.18
C PRO A 15 11.15 8.92 -30.24
N ALA A 16 10.86 9.03 -28.94
CA ALA A 16 11.88 9.30 -27.94
C ALA A 16 12.97 8.22 -27.99
N ALA A 17 14.23 8.64 -28.16
CA ALA A 17 15.38 7.75 -28.16
C ALA A 17 15.45 6.94 -26.85
N ARG A 18 15.93 5.69 -26.93
CA ARG A 18 16.10 4.83 -25.74
C ARG A 18 16.99 5.54 -24.71
N PRO A 19 16.63 5.51 -23.41
CA PRO A 19 17.59 5.88 -22.38
C PRO A 19 18.75 4.89 -22.44
N GLY A 20 19.97 5.38 -22.68
CA GLY A 20 21.17 4.57 -22.52
C GLY A 20 21.35 4.13 -21.05
N TRP A 21 22.26 3.19 -20.79
CA TRP A 21 22.57 2.71 -19.43
C TRP A 21 22.82 3.83 -18.42
N ALA A 22 23.54 4.88 -18.83
CA ALA A 22 23.75 6.07 -18.01
C ALA A 22 22.44 6.76 -17.59
N GLY A 23 21.45 6.84 -18.50
CA GLY A 23 20.14 7.41 -18.21
C GLY A 23 19.33 6.57 -17.20
N LEU A 24 19.43 5.24 -17.28
CA LEU A 24 18.81 4.33 -16.31
C LEU A 24 19.45 4.47 -14.92
N LEU A 25 20.78 4.46 -14.83
CA LEU A 25 21.51 4.61 -13.56
C LEU A 25 21.23 5.97 -12.91
N LEU A 26 21.23 7.05 -13.69
CA LEU A 26 20.86 8.38 -13.20
C LEU A 26 19.41 8.41 -12.70
N THR A 27 18.49 7.74 -13.39
CA THR A 27 17.07 7.67 -12.99
C THR A 27 16.89 6.83 -11.74
N LEU A 28 17.60 5.71 -11.60
CA LEU A 28 17.61 4.88 -10.40
C LEU A 28 18.13 5.68 -9.19
N GLY A 29 19.16 6.50 -9.40
CA GLY A 29 19.66 7.47 -8.43
C GLY A 29 18.76 8.69 -8.20
N SER A 30 17.64 8.85 -8.89
CA SER A 30 16.71 9.96 -8.63
C SER A 30 15.80 9.66 -7.43
N GLU A 31 15.10 10.68 -6.91
CA GLU A 31 14.06 10.51 -5.88
C GLU A 31 13.06 9.40 -6.25
N ARG A 32 12.51 9.46 -7.48
CA ARG A 32 11.49 8.53 -7.96
C ARG A 32 12.04 7.12 -8.21
N GLY A 33 13.29 7.04 -8.66
CA GLY A 33 13.99 5.76 -8.82
C GLY A 33 14.20 5.07 -7.48
N LEU A 34 14.60 5.82 -6.45
CA LEU A 34 14.74 5.29 -5.08
C LEU A 34 13.41 4.85 -4.47
N LEU A 35 12.31 5.58 -4.70
CA LEU A 35 10.97 5.15 -4.26
C LEU A 35 10.55 3.83 -4.91
N LEU A 36 10.75 3.70 -6.23
CA LEU A 36 10.44 2.48 -6.94
C LEU A 36 11.35 1.32 -6.50
N PHE A 37 12.63 1.59 -6.26
CA PHE A 37 13.57 0.61 -5.74
C PHE A 37 13.18 0.14 -4.33
N ALA A 38 12.78 1.06 -3.44
CA ALA A 38 12.25 0.72 -2.12
C ALA A 38 11.00 -0.17 -2.22
N TYR A 39 10.08 0.13 -3.14
CA TYR A 39 8.90 -0.71 -3.39
C TYR A 39 9.28 -2.14 -3.79
N VAL A 40 10.18 -2.28 -4.78
CA VAL A 40 10.63 -3.59 -5.26
C VAL A 40 11.34 -4.37 -4.15
N LEU A 41 12.22 -3.72 -3.38
CA LEU A 41 12.90 -4.35 -2.25
C LEU A 41 11.91 -4.81 -1.17
N LEU A 42 10.87 -4.03 -0.86
CA LEU A 42 9.82 -4.45 0.07
C LEU A 42 9.09 -5.70 -0.46
N GLY A 43 8.71 -5.72 -1.74
CA GLY A 43 8.08 -6.89 -2.36
C GLY A 43 8.94 -8.15 -2.24
N VAL A 44 10.22 -8.06 -2.63
CA VAL A 44 11.18 -9.18 -2.57
C VAL A 44 11.44 -9.61 -1.12
N THR A 45 11.58 -8.65 -0.20
CA THR A 45 11.72 -8.92 1.24
C THR A 45 10.58 -9.79 1.74
N LEU A 46 9.34 -9.45 1.36
CA LEU A 46 8.15 -10.14 1.85
C LEU A 46 7.99 -11.53 1.22
N SER A 47 8.36 -11.73 -0.04
CA SER A 47 8.35 -13.06 -0.67
C SER A 47 9.42 -14.01 -0.12
N LEU A 48 10.41 -13.50 0.64
CA LEU A 48 11.44 -14.36 1.23
C LEU A 48 11.08 -14.92 2.60
N SER A 49 10.11 -14.32 3.30
CA SER A 49 9.82 -14.74 4.68
C SER A 49 8.40 -14.52 5.14
N HIS A 50 7.51 -13.97 4.31
CA HIS A 50 6.15 -13.59 4.67
C HIS A 50 6.08 -12.72 5.94
N GLY A 51 7.12 -11.92 6.18
CA GLY A 51 7.23 -11.05 7.34
C GLY A 51 7.64 -11.77 8.63
N HIS A 52 8.08 -13.02 8.55
CA HIS A 52 8.82 -13.67 9.63
C HIS A 52 10.29 -13.27 9.63
N PHE A 53 10.92 -13.33 10.79
CA PHE A 53 12.32 -12.98 10.94
C PHE A 53 13.22 -13.87 10.07
N SER A 54 14.01 -13.22 9.22
CA SER A 54 15.07 -13.82 8.42
C SER A 54 16.16 -12.76 8.26
N ALA A 55 17.43 -13.10 8.51
CA ALA A 55 18.51 -12.13 8.40
C ALA A 55 18.65 -11.53 6.97
N PRO A 56 18.54 -12.33 5.89
CA PRO A 56 18.44 -11.79 4.53
C PRO A 56 17.25 -10.85 4.32
N ALA A 57 16.05 -11.24 4.79
CA ALA A 57 14.86 -10.39 4.65
C ALA A 57 15.02 -9.07 5.43
N LEU A 58 15.59 -9.11 6.63
CA LEU A 58 15.85 -7.91 7.42
C LEU A 58 16.85 -6.98 6.73
N LEU A 59 17.91 -7.52 6.13
CA LEU A 59 18.88 -6.73 5.36
C LEU A 59 18.18 -6.00 4.20
N LEU A 60 17.36 -6.70 3.41
CA LEU A 60 16.61 -6.08 2.31
C LEU A 60 15.60 -5.04 2.80
N LEU A 61 14.95 -5.28 3.95
CA LEU A 61 14.06 -4.32 4.59
C LEU A 61 14.80 -3.04 5.00
N LEU A 62 16.00 -3.17 5.59
CA LEU A 62 16.85 -2.04 5.95
C LEU A 62 17.32 -1.27 4.72
N LEU A 63 17.65 -1.97 3.62
CA LEU A 63 17.99 -1.34 2.34
C LEU A 63 16.79 -0.59 1.74
N ALA A 64 15.58 -1.16 1.81
CA ALA A 64 14.36 -0.48 1.36
C ALA A 64 14.09 0.77 2.18
N THR A 65 14.29 0.70 3.50
CA THR A 65 14.16 1.81 4.43
C THR A 65 15.19 2.91 4.11
N ALA A 66 16.44 2.54 3.87
CA ALA A 66 17.50 3.47 3.48
C ALA A 66 17.21 4.13 2.11
N ALA A 67 16.68 3.39 1.14
CA ALA A 67 16.27 3.93 -0.15
C ALA A 67 15.13 4.95 0.00
N LEU A 68 14.12 4.66 0.83
CA LEU A 68 13.01 5.57 1.13
C LEU A 68 13.49 6.85 1.85
N ALA A 69 14.36 6.71 2.86
CA ALA A 69 14.98 7.85 3.55
C ALA A 69 15.87 8.68 2.60
N GLY A 70 16.63 8.02 1.73
CA GLY A 70 17.43 8.67 0.69
C GLY A 70 16.58 9.42 -0.33
N ALA A 71 15.41 8.89 -0.70
CA ALA A 71 14.44 9.58 -1.55
C ALA A 71 13.92 10.85 -0.86
N ALA A 72 13.52 10.74 0.42
CA ALA A 72 13.09 11.88 1.23
C ALA A 72 14.19 12.96 1.35
N ALA A 73 15.43 12.58 1.64
CA ALA A 73 16.57 13.50 1.72
C ALA A 73 16.85 14.21 0.40
N LYS A 74 16.81 13.48 -0.73
CA LYS A 74 16.93 14.08 -2.07
C LYS A 74 15.80 15.05 -2.37
N HIS A 75 14.57 14.72 -1.96
CA HIS A 75 13.44 15.61 -2.13
C HIS A 75 13.66 16.96 -1.43
N VAL A 76 14.07 16.93 -0.15
CA VAL A 76 14.39 18.13 0.63
C VAL A 76 15.56 18.90 0.02
N GLY A 77 16.66 18.23 -0.32
CA GLY A 77 17.86 18.86 -0.88
C GLY A 77 17.65 19.49 -2.26
N MET A 78 16.70 18.98 -3.05
CA MET A 78 16.34 19.52 -4.36
C MET A 78 15.29 20.64 -4.29
N ALA A 79 14.69 20.92 -3.13
CA ALA A 79 13.63 21.92 -2.97
C ALA A 79 14.06 23.37 -3.34
N GLY A 80 15.35 23.62 -3.59
CA GLY A 80 15.87 24.88 -4.13
C GLY A 80 16.50 24.81 -5.54
N ARG A 81 16.56 23.64 -6.19
CA ARG A 81 17.21 23.46 -7.49
C ARG A 81 16.27 22.76 -8.48
N HIS A 82 15.38 23.52 -9.10
CA HIS A 82 14.53 23.03 -10.19
C HIS A 82 15.38 22.88 -11.46
N ALA A 83 16.23 21.84 -11.51
CA ALA A 83 16.84 21.46 -12.78
C ALA A 83 15.74 20.94 -13.70
N ALA A 84 15.62 21.54 -14.89
CA ALA A 84 14.68 21.07 -15.90
C ALA A 84 14.88 19.56 -16.12
N PRO A 85 13.81 18.76 -16.17
CA PRO A 85 13.92 17.33 -16.39
C PRO A 85 14.65 17.09 -17.72
N ARG A 86 15.80 16.40 -17.66
CA ARG A 86 16.55 16.04 -18.86
C ARG A 86 15.66 15.19 -19.77
N ALA A 87 15.64 15.53 -21.06
CA ALA A 87 14.99 14.72 -22.09
C ALA A 87 15.46 13.26 -21.95
N GLY A 88 14.51 12.31 -21.85
CA GLY A 88 14.79 10.87 -21.66
C GLY A 88 14.56 10.32 -20.24
N ALA A 89 14.53 11.15 -19.19
CA ALA A 89 14.29 10.69 -17.82
C ALA A 89 12.89 10.07 -17.63
N ALA A 90 11.91 10.52 -18.41
CA ALA A 90 10.56 9.97 -18.40
C ALA A 90 10.55 8.51 -18.84
N GLY A 91 11.15 8.20 -20.00
CA GLY A 91 11.21 6.84 -20.53
C GLY A 91 12.00 5.90 -19.61
N ALA A 92 13.08 6.38 -18.98
CA ALA A 92 13.85 5.58 -18.03
C ALA A 92 13.02 5.15 -16.81
N LEU A 93 12.16 6.02 -16.26
CA LEU A 93 11.31 5.67 -15.12
C LEU A 93 10.25 4.63 -15.50
N GLU A 94 9.70 4.69 -16.72
CA GLU A 94 8.78 3.68 -17.23
C GLU A 94 9.47 2.33 -17.43
N SER A 95 10.70 2.32 -17.97
CA SER A 95 11.50 1.10 -18.07
C SER A 95 11.79 0.50 -16.70
N LEU A 96 12.18 1.31 -15.72
CA LEU A 96 12.38 0.83 -14.35
C LEU A 96 11.07 0.29 -13.75
N GLY A 97 9.93 0.94 -14.00
CA GLY A 97 8.61 0.47 -13.56
C GLY A 97 8.26 -0.89 -14.15
N ALA A 98 8.50 -1.09 -15.45
CA ALA A 98 8.30 -2.37 -16.11
C ALA A 98 9.23 -3.46 -15.57
N VAL A 99 10.49 -3.14 -15.32
CA VAL A 99 11.42 -4.06 -14.63
C VAL A 99 10.90 -4.40 -13.23
N GLY A 100 10.38 -3.43 -12.48
CA GLY A 100 9.77 -3.67 -11.17
C GLY A 100 8.58 -4.63 -11.23
N VAL A 101 7.71 -4.50 -12.25
CA VAL A 101 6.59 -5.43 -12.47
C VAL A 101 7.12 -6.83 -12.77
N ILE A 102 8.11 -6.97 -13.66
CA ILE A 102 8.73 -8.26 -13.99
C ILE A 102 9.34 -8.91 -12.75
N VAL A 103 10.10 -8.16 -11.95
CA VAL A 103 10.67 -8.66 -10.69
C VAL A 103 9.56 -9.09 -9.73
N GLY A 104 8.47 -8.31 -9.62
CA GLY A 104 7.32 -8.66 -8.78
C GLY A 104 6.67 -9.99 -9.19
N LEU A 105 6.41 -10.15 -10.50
CA LEU A 105 5.87 -11.38 -11.08
C LEU A 105 6.77 -12.58 -10.81
N LEU A 106 8.08 -12.45 -11.08
CA LEU A 106 9.04 -13.54 -10.88
C LEU A 106 9.23 -13.88 -9.39
N ALA A 107 9.28 -12.88 -8.51
CA ALA A 107 9.32 -13.11 -7.07
C ALA A 107 8.07 -13.86 -6.58
N GLY A 108 6.88 -13.50 -7.08
CA GLY A 108 5.65 -14.24 -6.81
C GLY A 108 5.70 -15.69 -7.33
N THR A 109 6.33 -15.95 -8.48
CA THR A 109 6.51 -17.35 -8.94
C THR A 109 7.42 -18.17 -8.04
N VAL A 110 8.49 -17.56 -7.51
CA VAL A 110 9.40 -18.22 -6.59
C VAL A 110 8.69 -18.49 -5.26
N ASP A 111 7.96 -17.50 -4.74
CA ASP A 111 7.12 -17.62 -3.54
C ASP A 111 6.17 -18.83 -3.64
N VAL A 112 5.41 -18.89 -4.73
CA VAL A 112 4.46 -19.99 -4.96
C VAL A 112 5.13 -21.34 -5.22
N ALA A 113 6.31 -21.35 -5.84
CA ALA A 113 7.05 -22.58 -6.09
C ALA A 113 7.67 -23.17 -4.81
N VAL A 114 8.08 -22.31 -3.87
CA VAL A 114 8.73 -22.71 -2.61
C VAL A 114 7.69 -23.06 -1.54
N ASP A 115 6.73 -22.16 -1.32
CA ASP A 115 5.80 -22.25 -0.18
C ASP A 115 4.38 -22.70 -0.59
N GLY A 116 4.13 -22.86 -1.89
CA GLY A 116 2.80 -23.14 -2.43
C GLY A 116 2.02 -21.88 -2.75
N ALA A 117 0.88 -22.03 -3.44
CA ALA A 117 0.00 -20.92 -3.76
C ALA A 117 -0.74 -20.44 -2.51
N GLY A 118 -0.05 -19.65 -1.69
CA GLY A 118 -0.43 -19.36 -0.31
C GLY A 118 0.03 -20.44 0.65
N LYS A 119 -0.17 -20.18 1.95
CA LYS A 119 0.23 -21.09 3.02
C LYS A 119 -0.73 -22.27 3.18
N TYR A 120 -2.00 -22.10 2.79
CA TYR A 120 -3.06 -23.10 2.98
C TYR A 120 -3.81 -23.45 1.69
N GLY A 121 -3.32 -22.99 0.54
CA GLY A 121 -3.89 -23.34 -0.76
C GLY A 121 -3.83 -24.85 -1.02
N GLN A 122 -4.98 -25.45 -1.32
CA GLN A 122 -5.11 -26.91 -1.42
C GLN A 122 -4.94 -27.47 -2.84
N SER A 123 -4.65 -26.63 -3.84
CA SER A 123 -4.63 -27.02 -5.25
C SER A 123 -3.25 -26.84 -5.89
N ALA A 124 -2.56 -27.95 -6.12
CA ALA A 124 -1.30 -27.97 -6.87
C ALA A 124 -1.49 -27.44 -8.31
N THR A 125 -2.63 -27.75 -8.93
CA THR A 125 -2.99 -27.26 -10.26
C THR A 125 -3.08 -25.74 -10.29
N PHE A 126 -3.66 -25.11 -9.27
CA PHE A 126 -3.71 -23.66 -9.17
C PHE A 126 -2.30 -23.06 -9.09
N GLY A 127 -1.41 -23.63 -8.28
CA GLY A 127 -0.01 -23.20 -8.21
C GLY A 127 0.73 -23.29 -9.55
N GLN A 128 0.56 -24.39 -10.29
CA GLN A 128 1.15 -24.55 -11.62
C GLN A 128 0.61 -23.53 -12.64
N VAL A 129 -0.71 -23.34 -12.68
CA VAL A 129 -1.36 -22.35 -13.55
C VAL A 129 -0.89 -20.93 -13.19
N PHE A 130 -0.78 -20.63 -11.90
CA PHE A 130 -0.25 -19.36 -11.43
C PHE A 130 1.18 -19.13 -11.95
N ILE A 131 2.11 -20.07 -11.72
CA ILE A 131 3.50 -19.94 -12.16
C ILE A 131 3.58 -19.70 -13.68
N VAL A 132 2.91 -20.54 -14.48
CA VAL A 132 2.93 -20.43 -15.94
C VAL A 132 2.38 -19.08 -16.40
N THR A 133 1.23 -18.66 -15.85
CA THR A 133 0.62 -17.39 -16.25
C THR A 133 1.46 -16.18 -15.85
N GLN A 134 2.12 -16.18 -14.69
CA GLN A 134 3.02 -15.10 -14.29
C GLN A 134 4.27 -15.01 -15.16
N VAL A 135 4.92 -16.13 -15.49
CA VAL A 135 6.11 -16.14 -16.37
C VAL A 135 5.76 -15.61 -17.77
N LEU A 136 4.66 -16.10 -18.34
CA LEU A 136 4.19 -15.64 -19.65
C LEU A 136 3.85 -14.14 -19.61
N PHE A 137 3.13 -13.70 -18.58
CA PHE A 137 2.74 -12.30 -18.44
C PHE A 137 3.96 -11.38 -18.23
N ALA A 138 4.99 -11.82 -17.50
CA ALA A 138 6.25 -11.09 -17.36
C ALA A 138 6.94 -10.88 -18.73
N GLY A 139 6.94 -11.92 -19.58
CA GLY A 139 7.41 -11.83 -20.96
C GLY A 139 6.62 -10.80 -21.79
N VAL A 140 5.29 -10.78 -21.66
CA VAL A 140 4.41 -9.80 -22.33
C VAL A 140 4.68 -8.39 -21.85
N VAL A 141 4.80 -8.17 -20.53
CA VAL A 141 5.12 -6.86 -19.95
C VAL A 141 6.47 -6.36 -20.48
N GLY A 142 7.49 -7.21 -20.50
CA GLY A 142 8.80 -6.88 -21.07
C GLY A 142 8.71 -6.52 -22.54
N ALA A 143 8.05 -7.34 -23.36
CA ALA A 143 7.89 -7.12 -24.79
C ALA A 143 7.13 -5.82 -25.14
N VAL A 144 6.21 -5.38 -24.29
CA VAL A 144 5.34 -4.22 -24.55
C VAL A 144 5.86 -2.93 -23.92
N PHE A 145 6.30 -2.95 -22.67
CA PHE A 145 6.69 -1.74 -21.93
C PHE A 145 8.18 -1.42 -22.01
N LEU A 146 9.06 -2.39 -22.31
CA LEU A 146 10.49 -2.12 -22.56
C LEU A 146 10.79 -1.85 -24.04
N ARG A 147 9.83 -2.13 -24.94
CA ARG A 147 9.96 -1.82 -26.37
C ARG A 147 9.56 -0.36 -26.65
N PRO A 148 10.47 0.47 -27.18
CA PRO A 148 10.15 1.84 -27.56
C PRO A 148 9.10 1.87 -28.68
N GLY A 149 8.25 2.90 -28.66
CA GLY A 149 7.27 3.14 -29.72
C GLY A 149 6.05 2.22 -29.69
N THR A 150 5.92 1.34 -28.70
CA THR A 150 4.69 0.54 -28.52
C THR A 150 3.49 1.46 -28.32
N SER A 151 2.43 1.24 -29.11
CA SER A 151 1.25 2.10 -29.04
C SER A 151 0.51 1.95 -27.69
N TRP A 152 -0.12 3.05 -27.25
CA TRP A 152 -0.96 3.03 -26.04
C TRP A 152 -2.09 2.00 -26.13
N ARG A 153 -2.61 1.68 -27.33
CA ARG A 153 -3.66 0.65 -27.49
C ARG A 153 -3.18 -0.72 -27.02
N VAL A 154 -1.94 -1.09 -27.36
CA VAL A 154 -1.32 -2.36 -26.95
C VAL A 154 -1.00 -2.34 -25.45
N GLN A 155 -0.41 -1.24 -24.95
CA GLN A 155 -0.14 -1.09 -23.52
C GLN A 155 -1.42 -1.17 -22.68
N ARG A 156 -2.52 -0.57 -23.15
CA ARG A 156 -3.84 -0.66 -22.52
C ARG A 156 -4.38 -2.09 -22.55
N ALA A 157 -4.22 -2.81 -23.66
CA ALA A 157 -4.63 -4.21 -23.73
C ALA A 157 -3.87 -5.05 -22.69
N VAL A 158 -2.54 -4.88 -22.58
CA VAL A 158 -1.74 -5.57 -21.55
C VAL A 158 -2.17 -5.19 -20.14
N LEU A 159 -2.44 -3.91 -19.88
CA LEU A 159 -2.98 -3.46 -18.59
C LEU A 159 -4.30 -4.18 -18.25
N LEU A 160 -5.27 -4.17 -19.17
CA LEU A 160 -6.58 -4.78 -18.94
C LEU A 160 -6.47 -6.29 -18.75
N SER A 161 -5.68 -6.97 -19.58
CA SER A 161 -5.40 -8.41 -19.41
C SER A 161 -4.71 -8.70 -18.09
N GLY A 162 -3.78 -7.85 -17.66
CA GLY A 162 -3.11 -7.97 -16.36
C GLY A 162 -4.06 -7.80 -15.18
N VAL A 163 -4.96 -6.82 -15.24
CA VAL A 163 -5.99 -6.62 -14.21
C VAL A 163 -6.91 -7.84 -14.13
N VAL A 164 -7.40 -8.34 -15.26
CA VAL A 164 -8.24 -9.54 -15.30
C VAL A 164 -7.50 -10.75 -14.75
N LEU A 165 -6.24 -10.95 -15.15
CA LEU A 165 -5.40 -12.06 -14.66
C LEU A 165 -5.20 -11.99 -13.15
N ALA A 166 -4.82 -10.82 -12.61
CA ALA A 166 -4.59 -10.66 -11.18
C ALA A 166 -5.86 -10.93 -10.36
N LEU A 167 -7.00 -10.36 -10.77
CA LEU A 167 -8.27 -10.59 -10.09
C LEU A 167 -8.72 -12.06 -10.18
N ALA A 168 -8.52 -12.72 -11.33
CA ALA A 168 -8.82 -14.14 -11.47
C ALA A 168 -7.94 -15.01 -10.55
N GLN A 169 -6.65 -14.68 -10.41
CA GLN A 169 -5.75 -15.36 -9.47
C GLN A 169 -6.17 -15.14 -8.01
N GLN A 170 -6.58 -13.92 -7.65
CA GLN A 170 -7.08 -13.61 -6.31
C GLN A 170 -8.37 -14.34 -5.96
N VAL A 171 -9.33 -14.42 -6.90
CA VAL A 171 -10.53 -15.27 -6.74
C VAL A 171 -10.13 -16.74 -6.63
N GLY A 172 -9.20 -17.20 -7.48
CA GLY A 172 -8.66 -18.55 -7.41
C GLY A 172 -8.11 -18.89 -6.02
N MET A 173 -7.33 -17.98 -5.42
CA MET A 173 -6.82 -18.13 -4.05
C MET A 173 -7.95 -18.34 -3.03
N ILE A 174 -8.99 -17.50 -3.05
CA ILE A 174 -10.14 -17.62 -2.14
C ILE A 174 -10.81 -18.99 -2.29
N VAL A 175 -11.00 -19.46 -3.53
CA VAL A 175 -11.61 -20.76 -3.83
C VAL A 175 -10.73 -21.93 -3.37
N THR A 176 -9.41 -21.85 -3.58
CA THR A 176 -8.48 -22.94 -3.24
C THR A 176 -8.05 -22.95 -1.77
N SER A 177 -8.29 -21.87 -1.03
CA SER A 177 -8.03 -21.74 0.39
C SER A 177 -9.32 -21.24 1.10
N PRO A 178 -10.39 -22.05 1.15
CA PRO A 178 -11.69 -21.59 1.66
C PRO A 178 -11.74 -21.43 3.20
N ARG A 179 -10.80 -22.07 3.91
CA ARG A 179 -10.71 -22.06 5.38
C ARG A 179 -9.24 -21.97 5.81
N PRO A 180 -8.55 -20.85 5.54
CA PRO A 180 -7.16 -20.68 5.92
C PRO A 180 -7.02 -20.77 7.45
N LEU A 181 -6.00 -21.48 7.93
CA LEU A 181 -5.70 -21.61 9.36
C LEU A 181 -5.01 -20.33 9.86
N ILE A 182 -5.79 -19.27 10.05
CA ILE A 182 -5.32 -17.98 10.55
C ILE A 182 -6.41 -17.32 11.40
N ASP A 183 -5.97 -16.77 12.52
CA ASP A 183 -6.82 -16.15 13.55
C ASP A 183 -7.55 -14.90 13.02
N VAL A 184 -6.87 -14.08 12.21
CA VAL A 184 -7.46 -12.87 11.62
C VAL A 184 -8.63 -13.20 10.69
N TYR A 185 -8.50 -14.22 9.83
CA TYR A 185 -9.61 -14.67 8.98
C TYR A 185 -10.78 -15.14 9.83
N ALA A 186 -10.54 -16.05 10.79
CA ALA A 186 -11.59 -16.59 11.65
C ALA A 186 -12.32 -15.48 12.42
N MET A 187 -11.58 -14.53 12.99
CA MET A 187 -12.12 -13.38 13.71
C MET A 187 -12.96 -12.48 12.81
N PHE A 188 -12.44 -12.04 11.66
CA PHE A 188 -13.19 -11.15 10.77
C PHE A 188 -14.41 -11.83 10.16
N GLN A 189 -14.30 -13.11 9.79
CA GLN A 189 -15.40 -13.91 9.24
C GLN A 189 -16.53 -14.04 10.28
N GLN A 190 -16.20 -14.44 11.51
CA GLN A 190 -17.18 -14.59 12.59
C GLN A 190 -17.74 -13.25 13.03
N SER A 191 -16.92 -12.20 13.13
CA SER A 191 -17.36 -10.87 13.55
C SER A 191 -18.33 -10.25 12.54
N SER A 192 -18.09 -10.49 11.25
CA SER A 192 -18.98 -10.09 10.15
C SER A 192 -20.31 -10.83 10.25
N ALA A 193 -20.28 -12.15 10.47
CA ALA A 193 -21.49 -12.93 10.69
C ALA A 193 -22.27 -12.44 11.92
N ASN A 194 -21.58 -12.22 13.05
CA ASN A 194 -22.18 -11.73 14.28
C ASN A 194 -22.88 -10.38 14.08
N LEU A 195 -22.22 -9.43 13.42
CA LEU A 195 -22.80 -8.12 13.13
C LEU A 195 -24.13 -8.24 12.35
N LEU A 196 -24.16 -9.10 11.33
CA LEU A 196 -25.36 -9.33 10.52
C LEU A 196 -26.50 -10.02 11.26
N HIS A 197 -26.18 -10.81 12.30
CA HIS A 197 -27.16 -11.48 13.16
C HIS A 197 -27.55 -10.66 14.39
N GLY A 198 -27.10 -9.41 14.51
CA GLY A 198 -27.39 -8.59 15.68
C GLY A 198 -26.70 -9.10 16.95
N ILE A 199 -25.54 -9.73 16.82
CA ILE A 199 -24.68 -10.19 17.90
C ILE A 199 -23.47 -9.25 17.99
N ASN A 200 -23.12 -8.77 19.18
CA ASN A 200 -22.02 -7.83 19.34
C ASN A 200 -20.67 -8.48 18.96
N PRO A 201 -19.97 -7.98 17.92
CA PRO A 201 -18.70 -8.55 17.46
C PRO A 201 -17.55 -8.39 18.47
N TYR A 202 -17.64 -7.44 19.39
CA TYR A 202 -16.60 -7.16 20.38
C TYR A 202 -16.71 -8.01 21.65
N THR A 203 -17.84 -8.69 21.89
CA THR A 203 -18.05 -9.52 23.10
C THR A 203 -18.00 -11.01 22.82
N THR A 204 -17.99 -11.40 21.54
CA THR A 204 -18.11 -12.79 21.12
C THR A 204 -16.74 -13.40 20.91
N LEU A 205 -16.44 -14.46 21.66
CA LEU A 205 -15.18 -15.19 21.56
C LEU A 205 -14.98 -15.68 20.12
N VAL A 206 -13.79 -15.43 19.58
CA VAL A 206 -13.39 -15.99 18.29
C VAL A 206 -12.83 -17.39 18.53
N PRO A 207 -13.30 -18.42 17.82
CA PRO A 207 -12.72 -19.76 17.91
C PRO A 207 -11.22 -19.72 17.58
N ASP A 208 -10.40 -20.36 18.41
CA ASP A 208 -8.98 -20.54 18.10
C ASP A 208 -8.83 -21.54 16.95
N PRO A 209 -8.41 -21.10 15.74
CA PRO A 209 -8.26 -22.00 14.60
C PRO A 209 -7.11 -23.01 14.80
N TRP A 210 -6.24 -22.79 15.78
CA TRP A 210 -5.10 -23.64 16.08
C TRP A 210 -5.41 -24.74 17.09
N HIS A 211 -6.57 -24.71 17.75
CA HIS A 211 -6.95 -25.65 18.81
C HIS A 211 -5.84 -25.83 19.87
N GLY A 212 -5.22 -24.73 20.29
CA GLY A 212 -4.14 -24.69 21.27
C GLY A 212 -2.77 -25.15 20.76
N ARG A 213 -2.64 -25.55 19.49
CA ARG A 213 -1.35 -25.96 18.89
C ARG A 213 -0.37 -24.82 18.73
N GLN A 214 -0.88 -23.58 18.68
CA GLN A 214 -0.07 -22.39 18.55
C GLN A 214 -0.51 -21.36 19.59
N ASN A 215 0.44 -20.90 20.39
CA ASN A 215 0.20 -19.88 21.41
C ASN A 215 0.94 -18.60 21.02
N TYR A 216 0.18 -17.58 20.61
CA TYR A 216 0.72 -16.26 20.29
C TYR A 216 0.87 -15.34 21.50
N GLY A 217 0.61 -15.85 22.71
CA GLY A 217 0.65 -15.12 23.97
C GLY A 217 -0.61 -14.26 24.21
N TYR A 218 -1.67 -14.46 23.43
CA TYR A 218 -2.96 -13.80 23.61
C TYR A 218 -4.10 -14.72 23.18
N ALA A 219 -5.31 -14.43 23.70
CA ALA A 219 -6.56 -15.01 23.24
C ALA A 219 -7.45 -13.91 22.66
N LEU A 220 -8.15 -14.22 21.56
CA LEU A 220 -9.06 -13.28 20.92
C LEU A 220 -10.43 -13.30 21.62
N ALA A 221 -10.68 -12.32 22.47
CA ALA A 221 -11.96 -12.14 23.15
C ALA A 221 -13.08 -11.58 22.25
N GLY A 222 -12.75 -11.14 21.04
CA GLY A 222 -13.67 -10.57 20.05
C GLY A 222 -12.94 -9.89 18.90
N TYR A 223 -13.65 -9.05 18.15
CA TYR A 223 -13.07 -8.26 17.07
C TYR A 223 -11.97 -7.31 17.59
N ALA A 224 -10.75 -7.49 17.09
CA ALA A 224 -9.53 -6.89 17.64
C ALA A 224 -9.05 -5.62 16.92
N TYR A 225 -9.97 -4.89 16.29
CA TYR A 225 -9.65 -3.75 15.43
C TYR A 225 -10.66 -2.60 15.58
N PRO A 226 -10.32 -1.41 15.08
CA PRO A 226 -11.29 -0.36 14.83
C PRO A 226 -12.44 -0.81 13.88
N PRO A 227 -13.67 -0.32 14.10
CA PRO A 227 -14.87 -0.87 13.49
C PRO A 227 -15.06 -0.53 12.01
N ALA A 228 -14.38 0.49 11.47
CA ALA A 228 -14.64 0.90 10.09
C ALA A 228 -14.36 -0.21 9.06
N GLY A 229 -13.41 -1.10 9.37
CA GLY A 229 -13.11 -2.26 8.51
C GLY A 229 -14.19 -3.33 8.54
N LEU A 230 -14.95 -3.42 9.62
CA LEU A 230 -15.97 -4.46 9.81
C LEU A 230 -17.16 -4.27 8.86
N TYR A 231 -17.53 -3.03 8.53
CA TYR A 231 -18.68 -2.77 7.64
C TYR A 231 -18.50 -3.34 6.22
N PRO A 232 -17.43 -3.02 5.46
CA PRO A 232 -17.21 -3.60 4.15
C PRO A 232 -16.95 -5.12 4.23
N GLN A 233 -16.31 -5.61 5.30
CA GLN A 233 -16.12 -7.05 5.50
C GLN A 233 -17.48 -7.76 5.68
N ALA A 234 -18.37 -7.21 6.49
CA ALA A 234 -19.73 -7.71 6.67
C ALA A 234 -20.54 -7.68 5.38
N LEU A 235 -20.36 -6.65 4.53
CA LEU A 235 -20.96 -6.62 3.21
C LEU A 235 -20.40 -7.73 2.30
N GLY A 236 -19.09 -7.96 2.31
CA GLY A 236 -18.46 -9.07 1.57
C GLY A 236 -18.98 -10.44 2.03
N TYR A 237 -19.06 -10.64 3.34
CA TYR A 237 -19.67 -11.84 3.93
C TYR A 237 -21.13 -12.00 3.52
N LEU A 238 -21.94 -10.94 3.57
CA LEU A 238 -23.35 -10.98 3.18
C LEU A 238 -23.54 -11.40 1.72
N LEU A 239 -22.72 -10.85 0.82
CA LEU A 239 -22.88 -11.05 -0.62
C LEU A 239 -22.28 -12.36 -1.13
N ALA A 240 -21.17 -12.81 -0.54
CA ALA A 240 -20.39 -13.92 -1.07
C ALA A 240 -20.07 -15.02 -0.04
N GLY A 241 -20.48 -14.86 1.21
CA GLY A 241 -20.14 -15.78 2.31
C GLY A 241 -18.68 -15.73 2.74
N ASP A 242 -17.87 -14.80 2.23
CA ASP A 242 -16.44 -14.68 2.54
C ASP A 242 -16.00 -13.21 2.52
N ILE A 243 -15.40 -12.75 3.63
CA ILE A 243 -14.93 -11.37 3.81
C ILE A 243 -13.86 -10.95 2.80
N ARG A 244 -13.10 -11.89 2.22
CA ARG A 244 -11.95 -11.59 1.36
C ARG A 244 -12.38 -10.98 0.03
N TYR A 245 -13.62 -11.18 -0.39
CA TYR A 245 -14.18 -10.47 -1.55
C TYR A 245 -14.26 -8.95 -1.33
N ALA A 246 -14.44 -8.49 -0.08
CA ALA A 246 -14.34 -7.07 0.25
C ALA A 246 -12.90 -6.55 0.11
N HIS A 247 -11.91 -7.36 0.48
CA HIS A 247 -10.49 -7.03 0.31
C HIS A 247 -10.10 -6.97 -1.17
N LEU A 248 -10.57 -7.92 -1.99
CA LEU A 248 -10.38 -7.93 -3.44
C LEU A 248 -10.98 -6.68 -4.10
N ALA A 249 -12.22 -6.33 -3.74
CA ALA A 249 -12.87 -5.12 -4.25
C ALA A 249 -12.11 -3.84 -3.85
N ALA A 250 -11.59 -3.79 -2.62
CA ALA A 250 -10.80 -2.68 -2.13
C ALA A 250 -9.45 -2.56 -2.86
N GLU A 251 -8.77 -3.66 -3.14
CA GLU A 251 -7.51 -3.65 -3.89
C GLU A 251 -7.72 -3.18 -5.34
N ALA A 252 -8.77 -3.67 -6.00
CA ALA A 252 -9.18 -3.20 -7.32
C ALA A 252 -9.47 -1.69 -7.33
N PHE A 253 -10.15 -1.21 -6.28
CA PHE A 253 -10.44 0.22 -6.11
C PHE A 253 -9.15 1.04 -5.87
N ALA A 254 -8.23 0.56 -5.04
CA ALA A 254 -6.94 1.19 -4.82
C ALA A 254 -6.12 1.31 -6.13
N ALA A 255 -6.12 0.25 -6.94
CA ALA A 255 -5.52 0.26 -8.28
C ALA A 255 -6.19 1.31 -9.19
N ALA A 256 -7.52 1.39 -9.20
CA ALA A 256 -8.25 2.42 -9.94
C ALA A 256 -7.88 3.84 -9.50
N CYS A 257 -7.73 4.08 -8.19
CA CYS A 257 -7.25 5.36 -7.66
C CYS A 257 -5.83 5.70 -8.13
N LEU A 258 -4.89 4.74 -8.09
CA LEU A 258 -3.53 4.94 -8.61
C LEU A 258 -3.54 5.34 -10.09
N TYR A 259 -4.34 4.64 -10.89
CA TYR A 259 -4.49 4.96 -12.31
C TYR A 259 -5.05 6.37 -12.50
N ALA A 260 -6.13 6.72 -11.80
CA ALA A 260 -6.81 8.01 -11.92
C ALA A 260 -5.94 9.21 -11.47
N LEU A 261 -5.01 9.00 -10.55
CA LEU A 261 -4.05 10.00 -10.09
C LEU A 261 -3.00 10.33 -11.15
N VAL A 262 -2.50 9.32 -11.88
CA VAL A 262 -1.32 9.48 -12.74
C VAL A 262 -1.67 9.55 -14.23
N ALA A 263 -2.73 8.86 -14.67
CA ALA A 263 -3.10 8.74 -16.07
C ALA A 263 -3.30 10.08 -16.83
N PRO A 264 -3.81 11.16 -16.20
CA PRO A 264 -3.89 12.46 -16.87
C PRO A 264 -2.53 13.00 -17.33
N ALA A 265 -1.46 12.71 -16.57
CA ALA A 265 -0.11 13.16 -16.87
C ALA A 265 0.70 12.10 -17.64
N ARG A 266 0.61 10.81 -17.24
CA ARG A 266 1.49 9.73 -17.72
C ARG A 266 0.79 8.37 -17.72
N ARG A 267 -0.01 8.09 -18.76
CA ARG A 267 -0.82 6.86 -18.89
C ARG A 267 -0.01 5.56 -18.79
N THR A 268 1.15 5.50 -19.44
CA THR A 268 2.03 4.32 -19.41
C THR A 268 2.50 4.03 -18.00
N PHE A 269 2.98 5.07 -17.30
CA PHE A 269 3.43 4.91 -15.93
C PHE A 269 2.28 4.60 -14.96
N ALA A 270 1.09 5.18 -15.18
CA ALA A 270 -0.12 4.84 -14.42
C ALA A 270 -0.48 3.35 -14.56
N ALA A 271 -0.38 2.80 -15.78
CA ALA A 271 -0.58 1.37 -16.01
C ALA A 271 0.44 0.51 -15.23
N LEU A 272 1.71 0.91 -15.22
CA LEU A 272 2.75 0.20 -14.47
C LEU A 272 2.52 0.25 -12.96
N LEU A 273 2.06 1.37 -12.39
CA LEU A 273 1.74 1.44 -10.95
C LEU A 273 0.58 0.51 -10.57
N VAL A 274 -0.43 0.37 -11.44
CA VAL A 274 -1.53 -0.59 -11.26
C VAL A 274 -0.99 -2.02 -11.23
N LEU A 275 -0.17 -2.38 -12.23
CA LEU A 275 0.41 -3.72 -12.32
C LEU A 275 1.36 -4.01 -11.14
N LEU A 276 2.13 -3.01 -10.69
CA LEU A 276 2.99 -3.15 -9.52
C LEU A 276 2.16 -3.49 -8.28
N LEU A 277 1.04 -2.81 -8.04
CA LEU A 277 0.17 -3.09 -6.90
C LEU A 277 -0.44 -4.49 -6.98
N LEU A 278 -1.13 -4.80 -8.09
CA LEU A 278 -1.90 -6.04 -8.24
C LEU A 278 -1.02 -7.30 -8.32
N PHE A 279 0.20 -7.16 -8.83
CA PHE A 279 1.21 -8.22 -8.88
C PHE A 279 2.31 -8.02 -7.83
N ASN A 280 1.96 -7.42 -6.69
CA ASN A 280 2.84 -7.48 -5.53
C ASN A 280 3.12 -8.95 -5.18
N PRO A 281 4.38 -9.36 -4.94
CA PRO A 281 4.75 -10.78 -4.77
C PRO A 281 3.94 -11.52 -3.71
N VAL A 282 3.48 -10.82 -2.68
CA VAL A 282 2.75 -11.39 -1.54
C VAL A 282 1.26 -11.03 -1.53
N ALA A 283 0.71 -10.45 -2.61
CA ALA A 283 -0.70 -10.05 -2.66
C ALA A 283 -1.65 -11.24 -2.38
N LEU A 284 -1.38 -12.40 -2.98
CA LEU A 284 -2.16 -13.61 -2.76
C LEU A 284 -2.09 -14.08 -1.29
N PHE A 285 -0.90 -14.03 -0.70
CA PHE A 285 -0.71 -14.38 0.71
C PHE A 285 -1.47 -13.41 1.63
N VAL A 286 -1.36 -12.10 1.41
CA VAL A 286 -2.08 -11.08 2.18
C VAL A 286 -3.60 -11.28 2.11
N LEU A 287 -4.12 -11.59 0.91
CA LEU A 287 -5.53 -11.90 0.70
C LEU A 287 -5.95 -13.19 1.42
N GLU A 288 -5.14 -14.25 1.32
CA GLU A 288 -5.41 -15.51 2.02
C GLU A 288 -5.50 -15.31 3.53
N GLN A 289 -4.60 -14.51 4.12
CA GLN A 289 -4.60 -14.22 5.55
C GLN A 289 -5.74 -13.27 5.98
N ALA A 290 -6.55 -12.78 5.03
CA ALA A 290 -7.64 -11.84 5.24
C ALA A 290 -7.21 -10.60 6.03
N TRP A 291 -5.97 -10.15 5.82
CA TRP A 291 -5.45 -8.97 6.47
C TRP A 291 -6.16 -7.70 5.95
N ASN A 292 -6.39 -6.73 6.84
CA ASN A 292 -7.24 -5.58 6.56
C ASN A 292 -6.63 -4.57 5.57
N GLU A 293 -5.35 -4.71 5.27
CA GLU A 293 -4.53 -3.74 4.56
C GLU A 293 -5.03 -3.36 3.16
N PRO A 294 -5.66 -4.23 2.35
CA PRO A 294 -6.33 -3.81 1.11
C PRO A 294 -7.39 -2.72 1.34
N LEU A 295 -8.15 -2.77 2.45
CA LEU A 295 -9.09 -1.69 2.80
C LEU A 295 -8.36 -0.38 3.14
N LEU A 296 -7.21 -0.46 3.81
CA LEU A 296 -6.39 0.73 4.08
C LEU A 296 -5.88 1.38 2.80
N LEU A 297 -5.41 0.57 1.85
CA LEU A 297 -4.94 1.06 0.55
C LEU A 297 -6.09 1.71 -0.24
N ALA A 298 -7.28 1.14 -0.21
CA ALA A 298 -8.47 1.72 -0.84
C ALA A 298 -8.83 3.09 -0.23
N ALA A 299 -8.91 3.17 1.09
CA ALA A 299 -9.25 4.42 1.79
C ALA A 299 -8.17 5.50 1.61
N ALA A 300 -6.88 5.13 1.65
CA ALA A 300 -5.77 6.03 1.37
C ALA A 300 -5.78 6.51 -0.09
N GLY A 301 -6.11 5.63 -1.04
CA GLY A 301 -6.28 5.97 -2.45
C GLY A 301 -7.42 6.95 -2.68
N ALA A 302 -8.58 6.72 -2.05
CA ALA A 302 -9.72 7.63 -2.07
C ALA A 302 -9.33 9.01 -1.52
N PHE A 303 -8.67 9.03 -0.36
CA PHE A 303 -8.17 10.26 0.25
C PHE A 303 -7.23 11.01 -0.70
N CYS A 304 -6.23 10.34 -1.29
CA CYS A 304 -5.28 10.96 -2.21
C CYS A 304 -6.00 11.54 -3.44
N LEU A 305 -6.93 10.78 -4.03
CA LEU A 305 -7.69 11.20 -5.20
C LEU A 305 -8.55 12.44 -4.91
N VAL A 306 -9.33 12.40 -3.83
CA VAL A 306 -10.17 13.54 -3.41
C VAL A 306 -9.30 14.75 -3.07
N ARG A 307 -8.16 14.55 -2.40
CA ARG A 307 -7.25 15.63 -2.02
C ARG A 307 -6.58 16.31 -3.21
N VAL A 308 -6.30 15.57 -4.28
CA VAL A 308 -5.72 16.09 -5.53
C VAL A 308 -6.79 16.77 -6.38
N ARG A 309 -7.95 16.13 -6.59
CA ARG A 309 -9.00 16.65 -7.47
C ARG A 309 -9.80 17.79 -6.85
N TRP A 310 -10.06 17.71 -5.55
CA TRP A 310 -10.92 18.66 -4.82
C TRP A 310 -10.28 19.05 -3.47
N PRO A 311 -9.15 19.77 -3.50
CA PRO A 311 -8.32 20.05 -2.33
C PRO A 311 -9.03 20.85 -1.22
N ALA A 312 -10.05 21.63 -1.58
CA ALA A 312 -10.84 22.44 -0.65
C ALA A 312 -12.13 21.74 -0.18
N SER A 313 -12.44 20.54 -0.68
CA SER A 313 -13.68 19.85 -0.35
C SER A 313 -13.67 19.28 1.08
N ARG A 314 -14.85 19.26 1.70
CA ARG A 314 -15.07 18.52 2.95
C ARG A 314 -14.87 17.01 2.79
N GLY A 315 -14.94 16.50 1.56
CA GLY A 315 -14.66 15.09 1.25
C GLY A 315 -13.26 14.64 1.69
N VAL A 316 -12.27 15.54 1.73
CA VAL A 316 -10.93 15.24 2.25
C VAL A 316 -10.99 14.80 3.72
N ALA A 317 -11.76 15.51 4.55
CA ALA A 317 -11.92 15.18 5.97
C ALA A 317 -12.68 13.86 6.15
N VAL A 318 -13.69 13.61 5.30
CA VAL A 318 -14.45 12.34 5.34
C VAL A 318 -13.55 11.16 4.99
N MET A 319 -12.83 11.22 3.87
CA MET A 319 -11.93 10.14 3.47
C MET A 319 -10.79 9.93 4.47
N LEU A 320 -10.26 11.01 5.05
CA LEU A 320 -9.25 10.90 6.11
C LEU A 320 -9.83 10.23 7.36
N GLY A 321 -11.05 10.60 7.78
CA GLY A 321 -11.69 10.00 8.95
C GLY A 321 -11.96 8.51 8.77
N LEU A 322 -12.46 8.11 7.59
CA LEU A 322 -12.64 6.70 7.24
C LEU A 322 -11.30 5.95 7.27
N PHE A 323 -10.26 6.51 6.65
CA PHE A 323 -8.92 5.92 6.66
C PHE A 323 -8.39 5.73 8.08
N LEU A 324 -8.41 6.77 8.91
CA LEU A 324 -7.92 6.74 10.30
C LEU A 324 -8.70 5.76 11.19
N SER A 325 -9.94 5.41 10.82
CA SER A 325 -10.77 4.47 11.57
C SER A 325 -10.55 3.00 11.18
N LEU A 326 -9.57 2.68 10.31
CA LEU A 326 -9.28 1.29 9.92
C LEU A 326 -8.22 0.61 10.80
N LYS A 327 -7.23 1.36 11.30
CA LYS A 327 -6.12 0.85 12.13
C LYS A 327 -5.59 1.92 13.09
N GLN A 328 -5.26 1.48 14.30
CA GLN A 328 -4.70 2.30 15.37
C GLN A 328 -3.29 2.84 15.10
N TYR A 329 -2.47 2.15 14.29
CA TYR A 329 -1.12 2.63 13.95
C TYR A 329 -1.12 3.85 13.00
N LEU A 330 -2.29 4.29 12.51
CA LEU A 330 -2.43 5.48 11.68
C LEU A 330 -2.34 6.80 12.47
N VAL A 331 -2.02 6.72 13.77
CA VAL A 331 -1.85 7.90 14.65
C VAL A 331 -0.89 8.95 14.05
N TYR A 332 0.22 8.54 13.40
CA TYR A 332 1.14 9.51 12.80
C TYR A 332 0.61 10.14 11.52
N PHE A 333 -0.21 9.42 10.74
CA PHE A 333 -0.93 10.00 9.62
C PHE A 333 -1.84 11.14 10.11
N ALA A 334 -2.56 10.93 11.21
CA ALA A 334 -3.38 11.97 11.84
C ALA A 334 -2.54 13.13 12.38
N ALA A 335 -1.54 12.84 13.21
CA ALA A 335 -0.71 13.85 13.88
C ALA A 335 0.00 14.76 12.87
N LEU A 336 0.62 14.18 11.84
CA LEU A 336 1.32 14.94 10.80
C LEU A 336 0.36 15.66 9.86
N TYR A 337 -0.85 15.12 9.62
CA TYR A 337 -1.83 15.80 8.78
C TYR A 337 -2.31 17.08 9.45
N PHE A 338 -2.61 17.01 10.75
CA PHE A 338 -3.14 18.13 11.52
C PHE A 338 -2.06 19.01 12.13
N ALA A 339 -0.77 18.67 12.15
CA ALA A 339 0.27 19.54 12.69
C ALA A 339 0.21 21.00 12.15
N PRO A 340 -0.05 21.26 10.85
CA PRO A 340 -0.27 22.62 10.36
C PRO A 340 -1.63 23.19 10.80
N ARG A 341 -1.60 24.33 11.53
CA ARG A 341 -2.82 25.01 12.07
C ARG A 341 -3.95 25.20 11.06
N ARG A 342 -3.62 25.47 9.78
CA ARG A 342 -4.62 25.68 8.72
C ARG A 342 -5.56 24.47 8.54
N ARG A 343 -5.10 23.26 8.86
CA ARG A 343 -5.86 22.02 8.66
C ARG A 343 -6.75 21.65 9.85
N TRP A 344 -6.62 22.34 10.99
CA TRP A 344 -7.44 22.07 12.19
C TRP A 344 -8.93 22.30 11.94
N ARG A 345 -9.28 23.13 10.95
CA ARG A 345 -10.67 23.33 10.52
C ARG A 345 -11.34 22.04 10.02
N LEU A 346 -10.56 21.06 9.56
CA LEU A 346 -11.06 19.76 9.11
C LEU A 346 -11.13 18.72 10.25
N LEU A 347 -10.52 19.01 11.39
CA LEU A 347 -10.44 18.09 12.53
C LEU A 347 -11.82 17.71 13.06
N PRO A 348 -12.78 18.64 13.30
CA PRO A 348 -14.10 18.26 13.83
C PRO A 348 -14.84 17.28 12.92
N LEU A 349 -14.80 17.50 11.59
CA LEU A 349 -15.46 16.61 10.64
C LEU A 349 -14.74 15.26 10.54
N THR A 350 -13.41 15.25 10.55
CA THR A 350 -12.61 14.01 10.56
C THR A 350 -12.91 13.19 11.81
N ALA A 351 -12.90 13.84 12.98
CA ALA A 351 -13.23 13.23 14.26
C ALA A 351 -14.67 12.72 14.29
N ALA A 352 -15.63 13.49 13.76
CA ALA A 352 -17.02 13.07 13.66
C ALA A 352 -17.16 11.79 12.82
N VAL A 353 -16.45 11.66 11.70
CA VAL A 353 -16.47 10.46 10.86
C VAL A 353 -15.88 9.25 11.60
N VAL A 354 -14.73 9.42 12.28
CA VAL A 354 -14.17 8.37 13.13
C VAL A 354 -15.18 7.96 14.20
N LEU A 355 -15.72 8.93 14.96
CA LEU A 355 -16.70 8.66 16.01
C LEU A 355 -17.95 7.98 15.47
N LEU A 356 -18.47 8.37 14.31
CA LEU A 356 -19.65 7.75 13.69
C LEU A 356 -19.42 6.27 13.36
N THR A 357 -18.21 5.89 12.93
CA THR A 357 -17.92 4.46 12.71
C THR A 357 -17.87 3.66 14.01
N TRP A 358 -17.50 4.30 15.13
CA TRP A 358 -17.42 3.71 16.47
C TRP A 358 -18.76 3.73 17.22
N LEU A 359 -19.59 4.74 16.99
CA LEU A 359 -20.76 5.05 17.80
C LEU A 359 -21.72 3.86 17.98
N PRO A 360 -22.05 3.05 16.94
CA PRO A 360 -22.90 1.88 17.14
C PRO A 360 -22.35 0.91 18.17
N PHE A 361 -21.04 0.66 18.16
CA PHE A 361 -20.38 -0.28 19.07
C PHE A 361 -20.15 0.29 20.46
N LEU A 362 -19.95 1.62 20.55
CA LEU A 362 -19.87 2.30 21.85
C LEU A 362 -21.21 2.29 22.58
N ILE A 363 -22.32 2.45 21.85
CA ILE A 363 -23.67 2.33 22.42
C ILE A 363 -23.95 0.88 22.80
N TRP A 364 -23.51 -0.08 22.00
CA TRP A 364 -23.75 -1.50 22.23
C TRP A 364 -23.00 -2.04 23.47
N ASP A 365 -21.69 -1.80 23.54
CA ASP A 365 -20.84 -2.08 24.70
C ASP A 365 -19.51 -1.29 24.56
N TRP A 366 -19.45 -0.10 25.14
CA TRP A 366 -18.25 0.74 25.05
C TRP A 366 -17.02 0.05 25.64
N ARG A 367 -17.17 -0.73 26.72
CA ARG A 367 -16.05 -1.34 27.41
C ARG A 367 -15.38 -2.38 26.52
N SER A 368 -16.17 -3.30 25.96
CA SER A 368 -15.66 -4.31 25.03
C SER A 368 -15.14 -3.69 23.74
N ALA A 369 -15.80 -2.66 23.20
CA ALA A 369 -15.31 -1.95 22.02
C ALA A 369 -13.91 -1.35 22.24
N PHE A 370 -13.64 -0.73 23.39
CA PHE A 370 -12.32 -0.19 23.70
C PHE A 370 -11.29 -1.28 24.07
N GLU A 371 -11.64 -2.22 24.97
CA GLU A 371 -10.74 -3.27 25.43
C GLU A 371 -10.26 -4.14 24.26
N ASN A 372 -11.18 -4.57 23.39
CA ASN A 372 -10.87 -5.46 22.28
C ASN A 372 -10.52 -4.70 21.00
N GLY A 373 -11.21 -3.61 20.68
CA GLY A 373 -11.00 -2.88 19.42
C GLY A 373 -9.80 -1.93 19.39
N LEU A 374 -9.35 -1.43 20.54
CA LEU A 374 -8.26 -0.47 20.64
C LEU A 374 -7.09 -0.99 21.49
N TRP A 375 -7.37 -1.42 22.73
CA TRP A 375 -6.33 -1.75 23.69
C TRP A 375 -5.64 -3.08 23.43
N PHE A 376 -6.35 -4.06 22.86
CA PHE A 376 -5.80 -5.38 22.53
C PHE A 376 -4.45 -5.28 21.81
N GLN A 377 -4.38 -4.43 20.78
CA GLN A 377 -3.19 -4.28 19.94
C GLN A 377 -2.02 -3.61 20.67
N LEU A 378 -2.32 -2.75 21.65
CA LEU A 378 -1.32 -2.10 22.50
C LEU A 378 -0.81 -3.03 23.61
N ARG A 379 -1.57 -4.08 23.95
CA ARG A 379 -1.22 -5.10 24.93
C ARG A 379 -0.66 -6.37 24.28
N THR A 380 -0.62 -6.43 22.95
CA THR A 380 -0.15 -7.62 22.25
C THR A 380 1.32 -7.88 22.64
N PRO A 381 1.65 -9.11 23.05
CA PRO A 381 2.98 -9.45 23.50
C PRO A 381 4.01 -9.31 22.37
N TYR A 382 5.26 -9.21 22.80
CA TYR A 382 6.40 -9.25 21.91
C TYR A 382 6.46 -10.56 21.10
N ARG A 383 6.83 -10.45 19.81
CA ARG A 383 6.95 -11.58 18.87
C ARG A 383 8.37 -11.67 18.32
N ALA A 384 9.15 -12.61 18.84
CA ALA A 384 10.53 -12.87 18.42
C ALA A 384 10.66 -13.37 16.96
N ASP A 385 9.56 -13.87 16.39
CA ASP A 385 9.48 -14.36 15.02
C ASP A 385 9.10 -13.28 13.99
N SER A 386 8.89 -12.03 14.41
CA SER A 386 8.50 -10.93 13.52
C SER A 386 9.68 -10.34 12.74
N LEU A 387 9.45 -9.84 11.52
CA LEU A 387 10.49 -9.25 10.68
C LEU A 387 10.80 -7.81 11.08
N ASN A 388 11.48 -7.62 12.20
CA ASN A 388 11.88 -6.28 12.65
C ASN A 388 13.22 -6.28 13.41
N ILE A 389 13.71 -5.09 13.74
CA ILE A 389 14.98 -4.89 14.46
C ILE A 389 14.86 -5.40 15.90
N ALA A 390 13.69 -5.27 16.53
CA ALA A 390 13.47 -5.79 17.89
C ALA A 390 13.63 -7.32 17.96
N ALA A 391 13.16 -8.06 16.95
CA ALA A 391 13.41 -9.50 16.77
C ALA A 391 14.89 -9.81 16.53
N ALA A 392 15.58 -9.00 15.74
CA ALA A 392 17.02 -9.12 15.53
C ALA A 392 17.80 -8.97 16.84
N LEU A 393 17.47 -7.94 17.62
CA LEU A 393 18.11 -7.63 18.89
C LEU A 393 17.94 -8.78 19.89
N HIS A 394 16.73 -9.31 19.98
CA HIS A 394 16.44 -10.44 20.86
C HIS A 394 17.17 -11.70 20.41
N ARG A 395 17.18 -12.00 19.11
CA ARG A 395 17.82 -13.22 18.60
C ARG A 395 19.33 -13.20 18.70
N TRP A 396 19.96 -12.04 18.55
CA TRP A 396 21.42 -11.90 18.57
C TRP A 396 21.98 -11.60 19.97
N TRP A 397 21.24 -10.88 20.82
CA TRP A 397 21.73 -10.42 22.13
C TRP A 397 20.78 -10.73 23.30
N GLY A 398 19.66 -11.41 23.08
CA GLY A 398 18.66 -11.68 24.11
C GLY A 398 17.89 -10.45 24.59
N TYR A 399 18.11 -9.28 23.97
CA TYR A 399 17.50 -8.03 24.39
C TYR A 399 16.17 -7.77 23.69
N THR A 400 15.10 -7.62 24.48
CA THR A 400 13.78 -7.21 23.99
C THR A 400 13.53 -5.75 24.32
N PRO A 401 13.55 -4.83 23.33
CA PRO A 401 13.24 -3.44 23.57
C PRO A 401 11.82 -3.29 24.13
N PRO A 402 11.59 -2.40 25.12
CA PRO A 402 10.24 -2.11 25.57
C PRO A 402 9.44 -1.35 24.49
N ALA A 403 8.13 -1.59 24.42
CA ALA A 403 7.25 -1.10 23.36
C ALA A 403 7.29 0.44 23.14
N TRP A 404 7.59 1.21 24.19
CA TRP A 404 7.68 2.67 24.09
C TRP A 404 8.83 3.15 23.19
N VAL A 405 9.87 2.32 22.98
CA VAL A 405 10.98 2.64 22.06
C VAL A 405 10.46 2.87 20.65
N ALA A 406 9.45 2.09 20.22
CA ALA A 406 8.85 2.25 18.91
C ALA A 406 8.06 3.55 18.76
N LEU A 407 7.32 3.93 19.80
CA LEU A 407 6.60 5.20 19.85
C LEU A 407 7.57 6.39 19.87
N LEU A 408 8.68 6.27 20.60
CA LEU A 408 9.71 7.30 20.62
C LEU A 408 10.38 7.42 19.24
N GLY A 409 10.80 6.30 18.63
CA GLY A 409 11.44 6.30 17.32
C GLY A 409 10.53 6.85 16.23
N GLY A 410 9.26 6.43 16.19
CA GLY A 410 8.27 6.96 15.26
C GLY A 410 7.98 8.44 15.49
N GLY A 411 7.90 8.87 16.76
CA GLY A 411 7.66 10.25 17.17
C GLY A 411 8.82 11.18 16.80
N LEU A 412 10.05 10.80 17.10
CA LEU A 412 11.26 11.54 16.70
C LEU A 412 11.35 11.66 15.17
N THR A 413 11.04 10.57 14.46
CA THR A 413 10.96 10.57 12.99
C THR A 413 9.87 11.51 12.48
N ALA A 414 8.70 11.54 13.13
CA ALA A 414 7.60 12.44 12.78
C ALA A 414 7.96 13.91 13.00
N LEU A 415 8.67 14.22 14.10
CA LEU A 415 9.15 15.57 14.38
C LEU A 415 10.20 16.01 13.35
N ALA A 416 11.19 15.15 13.08
CA ALA A 416 12.25 15.45 12.11
C ALA A 416 11.69 15.66 10.69
N THR A 417 10.89 14.70 10.21
CA THR A 417 10.29 14.79 8.87
C THR A 417 9.22 15.87 8.77
N GLY A 418 8.42 16.07 9.82
CA GLY A 418 7.46 17.18 9.90
C GLY A 418 8.14 18.54 9.83
N TRP A 419 9.33 18.68 10.43
CA TRP A 419 10.15 19.89 10.30
C TRP A 419 10.76 20.05 8.91
N TRP A 420 11.33 18.98 8.32
CA TRP A 420 11.86 18.99 6.95
C TRP A 420 10.79 19.35 5.91
N PHE A 421 9.56 18.92 6.16
CA PHE A 421 8.45 19.03 5.22
C PHE A 421 7.39 20.05 5.64
N ARG A 422 7.72 20.99 6.54
CA ARG A 422 6.78 21.95 7.14
C ARG A 422 6.04 22.88 6.15
N ALA A 423 6.61 23.10 4.98
CA ALA A 423 6.00 23.89 3.90
C ALA A 423 5.14 23.04 2.94
N GLY A 424 4.91 21.76 3.27
CA GLY A 424 4.72 20.70 2.30
C GLY A 424 3.31 20.49 1.73
N THR A 425 3.31 19.82 0.58
CA THR A 425 2.16 19.30 -0.17
C THR A 425 1.56 18.05 0.48
N THR A 426 0.66 17.35 -0.22
CA THR A 426 0.15 16.04 0.21
C THR A 426 1.25 14.97 0.17
N ALA A 427 2.15 15.00 -0.83
CA ALA A 427 3.25 14.05 -0.93
C ALA A 427 4.22 14.15 0.26
N HIS A 428 4.50 15.37 0.69
CA HIS A 428 5.30 15.68 1.87
C HIS A 428 4.73 15.06 3.16
N TRP A 429 3.43 15.21 3.38
CA TRP A 429 2.74 14.58 4.50
C TRP A 429 2.83 13.05 4.43
N LEU A 430 2.65 12.49 3.23
CA LEU A 430 2.69 11.04 3.03
C LEU A 430 4.10 10.49 3.25
N TYR A 431 5.16 11.17 2.79
CA TYR A 431 6.56 10.84 3.10
C TYR A 431 6.79 10.73 4.62
N ALA A 432 6.44 11.79 5.35
CA ALA A 432 6.62 11.85 6.79
C ALA A 432 5.86 10.72 7.49
N SER A 433 4.61 10.50 7.09
CA SER A 433 3.73 9.48 7.68
C SER A 433 4.24 8.06 7.43
N ILE A 434 4.71 7.76 6.21
CA ILE A 434 5.29 6.45 5.88
C ILE A 434 6.56 6.21 6.69
N LEU A 435 7.48 7.18 6.74
CA LEU A 435 8.75 7.03 7.48
C LEU A 435 8.53 6.82 8.97
N SER A 436 7.68 7.64 9.60
CA SER A 436 7.35 7.48 11.03
C SER A 436 6.70 6.13 11.34
N THR A 437 5.79 5.68 10.48
CA THR A 437 5.10 4.40 10.65
C THR A 437 6.04 3.22 10.42
N LEU A 438 6.91 3.29 9.42
CA LEU A 438 7.92 2.28 9.15
C LEU A 438 8.89 2.13 10.33
N VAL A 439 9.28 3.24 10.97
CA VAL A 439 10.13 3.17 12.18
C VAL A 439 9.40 2.47 13.33
N ILE A 440 8.10 2.70 13.54
CA ILE A 440 7.32 1.89 14.51
C ILE A 440 7.44 0.41 14.16
N PHE A 441 7.20 0.04 12.90
CA PHE A 441 7.18 -1.38 12.50
C PHE A 441 8.55 -2.03 12.69
N LEU A 442 9.63 -1.30 12.40
CA LEU A 442 11.00 -1.77 12.58
C LEU A 442 11.40 -1.96 14.05
N THR A 443 10.80 -1.22 14.99
CA THR A 443 11.24 -1.18 16.39
C THR A 443 10.18 -1.65 17.39
N GLY A 444 8.98 -1.97 16.91
CA GLY A 444 7.83 -2.39 17.72
C GLY A 444 7.88 -3.84 18.17
N ASN A 445 6.89 -4.21 18.99
CA ASN A 445 6.75 -5.56 19.54
C ASN A 445 6.56 -6.64 18.46
N LEU A 446 5.94 -6.28 17.34
CA LEU A 446 5.70 -7.16 16.21
C LEU A 446 5.42 -6.35 14.93
N ALA A 447 5.90 -6.84 13.80
CA ALA A 447 5.49 -6.42 12.46
C ALA A 447 5.68 -7.58 11.48
N PHE A 448 4.58 -8.01 10.87
CA PHE A 448 4.54 -9.10 9.88
C PHE A 448 4.28 -8.56 8.47
N CYS A 449 4.00 -9.45 7.51
CA CYS A 449 3.93 -9.08 6.10
C CYS A 449 2.92 -7.98 5.78
N ASN A 450 1.73 -7.99 6.41
CA ASN A 450 0.72 -6.96 6.19
C ASN A 450 1.24 -5.54 6.44
N TYR A 451 2.04 -5.33 7.48
CA TYR A 451 2.57 -4.02 7.85
C TYR A 451 3.43 -3.43 6.73
N TYR A 452 4.31 -4.25 6.17
CA TYR A 452 5.21 -3.86 5.09
C TYR A 452 4.51 -3.83 3.72
N TYR A 453 3.48 -4.66 3.52
CA TYR A 453 2.58 -4.59 2.37
C TYR A 453 1.87 -3.24 2.30
N PHE A 454 1.33 -2.76 3.43
CA PHE A 454 0.74 -1.44 3.54
C PHE A 454 1.76 -0.33 3.22
N VAL A 455 2.98 -0.40 3.77
CA VAL A 455 4.06 0.55 3.45
C VAL A 455 4.37 0.55 1.95
N ALA A 456 4.49 -0.62 1.32
CA ALA A 456 4.74 -0.75 -0.11
C ALA A 456 3.62 -0.08 -0.95
N GLY A 457 2.35 -0.34 -0.63
CA GLY A 457 1.23 0.32 -1.29
C GLY A 457 1.24 1.85 -1.10
N MET A 458 1.56 2.34 0.11
CA MET A 458 1.70 3.77 0.37
C MET A 458 2.85 4.41 -0.42
N VAL A 459 3.96 3.69 -0.64
CA VAL A 459 5.06 4.14 -1.50
C VAL A 459 4.60 4.31 -2.96
N LEU A 460 3.71 3.45 -3.47
CA LEU A 460 3.13 3.64 -4.81
C LEU A 460 2.26 4.89 -4.90
N PHE A 461 1.43 5.17 -3.89
CA PHE A 461 0.65 6.41 -3.84
C PHE A 461 1.54 7.65 -3.72
N LEU A 462 2.63 7.57 -2.95
CA LEU A 462 3.62 8.64 -2.87
C LEU A 462 4.27 8.88 -4.23
N LEU A 463 4.70 7.82 -4.91
CA LEU A 463 5.28 7.89 -6.25
C LEU A 463 4.30 8.51 -7.25
N ALA A 464 3.00 8.16 -7.17
CA ALA A 464 1.94 8.76 -7.97
C ALA A 464 1.83 10.27 -7.75
N LEU A 465 1.75 10.73 -6.49
CA LEU A 465 1.69 12.16 -6.14
C LEU A 465 2.94 12.91 -6.64
N ARG A 466 4.13 12.34 -6.46
CA ARG A 466 5.40 12.95 -6.89
C ARG A 466 5.54 13.02 -8.40
N VAL A 467 4.92 12.11 -9.15
CA VAL A 467 4.86 12.21 -10.61
C VAL A 467 3.98 13.38 -11.04
N GLN A 468 2.83 13.56 -10.38
CA GLN A 468 1.83 14.56 -10.74
C GLN A 468 2.31 15.99 -10.42
N GLU A 469 2.92 16.23 -9.25
CA GLU A 469 3.41 17.56 -8.83
C GLU A 469 4.42 18.19 -9.81
N ASN A 470 5.32 17.39 -10.41
CA ASN A 470 6.29 17.94 -11.36
C ASN A 470 5.68 18.25 -12.74
N THR A 471 4.55 17.62 -13.10
CA THR A 471 3.84 17.95 -14.35
C THR A 471 3.16 19.31 -14.23
N GLU A 472 2.56 19.61 -13.07
CA GLU A 472 1.94 20.90 -12.82
C GLU A 472 2.97 22.04 -12.81
N ALA A 473 4.15 21.82 -12.21
CA ALA A 473 5.24 22.80 -12.18
C ALA A 473 5.83 23.11 -13.56
N ALA A 474 5.71 22.18 -14.52
CA ALA A 474 6.24 22.35 -15.89
C ALA A 474 5.27 23.04 -16.85
N THR A 475 4.01 23.31 -16.45
CA THR A 475 3.01 23.95 -17.31
C THR A 475 3.03 25.46 -17.08
N PRO A 476 3.44 26.30 -18.07
CA PRO A 476 3.56 27.74 -17.87
C PRO A 476 2.21 28.39 -17.56
N ALA A 477 2.23 29.34 -16.62
CA ALA A 477 1.05 30.02 -16.07
C ALA A 477 0.18 30.73 -17.14
N SER A 478 0.73 31.04 -18.31
CA SER A 478 0.01 31.65 -19.44
C SER A 478 -1.06 30.77 -20.09
N SER A 479 -1.17 29.50 -19.69
CA SER A 479 -2.21 28.56 -20.17
C SER A 479 -3.36 28.34 -19.17
N ARG A 480 -3.26 28.88 -17.95
CA ARG A 480 -4.38 28.94 -17.00
C ARG A 480 -5.11 30.25 -17.23
N GLY A 481 -5.82 30.31 -18.36
CA GLY A 481 -6.58 31.49 -18.77
C GLY A 481 -7.67 31.83 -17.76
N ASP A 482 -7.78 33.14 -17.53
CA ASP A 482 -8.96 33.84 -17.04
C ASP A 482 -10.22 33.53 -17.87
#